data_AF-A0A976A1T3-F1
#
_entry.id   AF-A0A976A1T3-F1
#
_cell.length_a   1.000
_cell.length_b   1.000
_cell.length_c   1.000
_cell.angle_alpha   90.00
_cell.angle_beta   90.00
_cell.angle_gamma   90.00
#
_symmetry.space_group_name_H-M   'P 1'
#
loop_
_entity.id
_entity.type
_entity.pdbx_description
1 polymer ?
#
loop_
_entity_poly.entity_id
_entity_poly.type
_entity_poly.pdbx_seq_one_letter_code
_entity_poly.pdbx_strand_id
1 'polypeptide(L)'
;MDMRLTTLDQDGWELDDAEPIAAAHPDTFWMPPRAERDALGAGQQVKLIFRILVADEAGNEEVHVERMWVNVTGRAGALYTGELDNQPYCTDEMNPGMPLCFEARHVIHIYREGDEDA
;
A
#
# COMPACT_ATOMS: atom_id res chain seq x y z
N MET A 1 -12.25 6.90 11.48
CA MET A 1 -11.54 6.88 10.19
C MET A 1 -12.55 7.17 9.11
N ASP A 2 -12.28 8.15 8.24
CA ASP A 2 -13.01 8.27 6.99
C ASP A 2 -12.64 7.07 6.10
N MET A 3 -13.63 6.30 5.67
CA MET A 3 -13.44 5.16 4.79
C MET A 3 -13.27 5.64 3.34
N ARG A 4 -12.11 6.25 3.06
CA ARG A 4 -11.73 6.72 1.73
C ARG A 4 -10.27 6.42 1.42
N LEU A 5 -9.95 6.39 0.13
CA LEU A 5 -8.57 6.40 -0.33
C LEU A 5 -7.94 7.77 -0.07
N THR A 6 -6.66 7.75 0.29
CA THR A 6 -5.83 8.93 0.39
C THR A 6 -5.35 9.39 -0.99
N THR A 7 -5.05 10.68 -1.11
CA THR A 7 -4.53 11.28 -2.35
C THR A 7 -3.34 12.17 -2.00
N LEU A 8 -2.37 12.28 -2.92
CA LEU A 8 -1.20 13.14 -2.70
C LEU A 8 -1.56 14.58 -2.34
N ASP A 9 -2.54 15.16 -3.04
CA ASP A 9 -2.96 16.57 -2.87
C ASP A 9 -3.61 16.84 -1.50
N GLN A 10 -4.38 15.89 -0.97
CA GLN A 10 -5.16 16.10 0.25
C GLN A 10 -4.47 15.57 1.52
N ASP A 11 -3.71 14.50 1.38
CA ASP A 11 -3.19 13.71 2.50
C ASP A 11 -1.66 13.66 2.53
N GLY A 12 -0.99 14.17 1.49
CA GLY A 12 0.47 14.07 1.34
C GLY A 12 0.94 12.69 0.90
N TRP A 13 0.06 11.72 0.71
CA TRP A 13 0.42 10.41 0.16
C TRP A 13 -0.78 9.69 -0.48
N GLU A 14 -0.49 8.75 -1.35
CA GLU A 14 -1.49 7.89 -1.99
C GLU A 14 -0.94 6.48 -2.28
N LEU A 15 -1.82 5.59 -2.72
CA LEU A 15 -1.46 4.24 -3.15
C LEU A 15 -1.44 4.16 -4.67
N ASP A 16 -0.40 3.54 -5.22
CA ASP A 16 -0.27 3.33 -6.66
C ASP A 16 -1.16 2.16 -7.13
N ASP A 17 -1.63 2.24 -8.38
CA ASP A 17 -2.39 1.15 -9.00
C ASP A 17 -1.42 0.11 -9.57
N ALA A 18 -1.46 -1.10 -9.02
CA ALA A 18 -0.54 -2.16 -9.42
C ALA A 18 -0.91 -2.81 -10.76
N GLU A 19 -2.18 -2.72 -11.17
CA GLU A 19 -2.67 -3.36 -12.41
C GLU A 19 -1.99 -2.80 -13.68
N PRO A 20 -1.84 -1.47 -13.89
CA PRO A 20 -1.10 -0.95 -15.02
C PRO A 20 0.40 -1.29 -14.97
N ILE A 21 0.99 -1.37 -13.77
CA ILE A 21 2.42 -1.73 -13.59
C ILE A 21 2.64 -3.18 -14.03
N ALA A 22 1.78 -4.10 -13.57
CA ALA A 22 1.83 -5.51 -13.96
C ALA A 22 1.60 -5.69 -15.47
N ALA A 23 0.70 -4.90 -16.07
CA ALA A 23 0.45 -4.93 -17.51
C ALA A 23 1.63 -4.40 -18.34
N ALA A 24 2.35 -3.39 -17.83
CA ALA A 24 3.54 -2.84 -18.48
C ALA A 24 4.79 -3.73 -18.32
N HIS A 25 4.86 -4.51 -17.23
CA HIS A 25 6.02 -5.31 -16.85
C HIS A 25 5.66 -6.76 -16.47
N PRO A 26 4.97 -7.53 -17.34
CA PRO A 26 4.47 -8.86 -16.99
C PRO A 26 5.57 -9.88 -16.65
N ASP A 27 6.78 -9.68 -17.19
CA ASP A 27 7.91 -10.60 -16.99
C ASP A 27 8.71 -10.34 -15.69
N THR A 28 8.61 -9.12 -15.14
CA THR A 28 9.43 -8.68 -13.99
C THR A 28 8.61 -8.23 -12.78
N PHE A 29 7.32 -8.01 -12.97
CA PHE A 29 6.39 -7.61 -11.92
C PHE A 29 5.35 -8.70 -11.70
N TRP A 30 5.62 -9.57 -10.72
CA TRP A 30 4.62 -10.52 -10.26
C TRP A 30 3.61 -9.82 -9.36
N MET A 31 2.33 -10.16 -9.54
CA MET A 31 1.22 -9.68 -8.73
C MET A 31 0.25 -10.84 -8.43
N PRO A 32 -0.30 -10.93 -7.21
CA PRO A 32 -1.30 -11.93 -6.88
C PRO A 32 -2.53 -11.86 -7.82
N PRO A 33 -3.12 -13.01 -8.20
CA PRO A 33 -4.34 -13.06 -9.00
C PRO A 33 -5.46 -12.21 -8.40
N ARG A 34 -6.27 -11.59 -9.26
CA ARG A 34 -7.36 -10.70 -8.84
C ARG A 34 -8.32 -11.37 -7.84
N ALA A 35 -8.65 -12.64 -8.06
CA ALA A 35 -9.53 -13.39 -7.16
C ALA A 35 -8.97 -13.52 -5.74
N GLU A 36 -7.65 -13.61 -5.58
CA GLU A 36 -7.01 -13.64 -4.26
C GLU A 36 -7.02 -12.27 -3.59
N ARG A 37 -6.74 -11.21 -4.36
CA ARG A 37 -6.80 -9.82 -3.88
C ARG A 37 -8.21 -9.43 -3.47
N ASP A 38 -9.24 -9.89 -4.19
CA ASP A 38 -10.65 -9.71 -3.84
C ASP A 38 -11.13 -10.58 -2.67
N ALA A 39 -10.37 -11.60 -2.27
CA ALA A 39 -10.73 -12.53 -1.19
C ALA A 39 -10.03 -12.23 0.14
N LEU A 40 -9.36 -11.08 0.25
CA LEU A 40 -8.66 -10.69 1.49
C LEU A 40 -9.62 -10.59 2.69
N GLY A 41 -9.16 -11.12 3.82
CA GLY A 41 -9.80 -11.10 5.12
C GLY A 41 -8.91 -10.47 6.19
N ALA A 42 -9.52 -10.12 7.32
CA ALA A 42 -8.80 -9.55 8.45
C ALA A 42 -7.76 -10.53 9.01
N GLY A 43 -6.61 -10.00 9.44
CA GLY A 43 -5.47 -10.79 9.93
C GLY A 43 -4.49 -11.23 8.85
N GLN A 44 -4.80 -11.01 7.56
CA GLN A 44 -3.82 -11.17 6.49
C GLN A 44 -2.91 -9.95 6.41
N GLN A 45 -1.71 -10.14 5.87
CA GLN A 45 -0.77 -9.05 5.60
C GLN A 45 -0.55 -8.93 4.10
N VAL A 46 -0.55 -7.69 3.59
CA VAL A 46 -0.38 -7.38 2.17
C VAL A 46 0.67 -6.30 1.96
N LYS A 47 1.34 -6.34 0.82
CA LYS A 47 2.30 -5.30 0.43
C LYS A 47 1.65 -4.39 -0.60
N LEU A 48 1.78 -3.07 -0.41
CA LEU A 48 1.25 -2.03 -1.28
C LEU A 48 2.37 -1.09 -1.74
N ILE A 49 2.12 -0.30 -2.78
CA ILE A 49 3.03 0.76 -3.24
C ILE A 49 2.50 2.11 -2.75
N PHE A 50 3.28 2.81 -1.94
CA PHE A 50 2.97 4.13 -1.44
C PHE A 50 3.75 5.18 -2.23
N ARG A 51 3.07 6.26 -2.58
CA ARG A 51 3.67 7.48 -3.12
C ARG A 51 3.51 8.56 -2.06
N ILE A 52 4.61 9.08 -1.53
CA ILE A 52 4.64 9.96 -0.37
C ILE A 52 5.30 11.27 -0.77
N LEU A 53 4.61 12.39 -0.55
CA LEU A 53 5.13 13.72 -0.75
C LEU A 53 5.97 14.11 0.46
N VAL A 54 7.25 14.40 0.23
CA VAL A 54 8.20 14.80 1.27
C VAL A 54 8.86 16.10 0.84
N ALA A 55 9.05 17.04 1.76
CA ALA A 55 9.80 18.25 1.50
C ALA A 55 11.30 18.02 1.78
N ASP A 56 12.17 18.41 0.84
CA ASP A 56 13.61 18.39 1.03
C ASP A 56 14.07 19.50 2.02
N GLU A 57 15.37 19.53 2.34
CA GLU A 57 15.95 20.55 3.24
C GLU A 57 15.79 22.00 2.73
N ALA A 58 15.54 22.18 1.42
CA ALA A 58 15.28 23.47 0.79
C ALA A 58 13.78 23.81 0.69
N GLY A 59 12.89 22.91 1.14
CA GLY A 59 11.45 23.05 1.09
C GLY A 59 10.82 22.71 -0.26
N ASN A 60 11.53 22.04 -1.17
CA ASN A 60 10.96 21.54 -2.41
C ASN A 60 10.25 20.21 -2.16
N GLU A 61 9.04 20.07 -2.71
CA GLU A 61 8.27 18.84 -2.58
C GLU A 61 8.73 17.80 -3.61
N GLU A 62 9.07 16.60 -3.14
CA GLU A 62 9.44 15.44 -3.94
C GLU A 62 8.56 14.24 -3.60
N VAL A 63 8.28 13.38 -4.59
CA VAL A 63 7.48 12.17 -4.37
C VAL A 63 8.40 10.96 -4.25
N HIS A 64 8.41 10.36 -3.06
CA HIS A 64 9.08 9.10 -2.76
C HIS A 64 8.14 7.92 -3.00
N VAL A 65 8.68 6.82 -3.53
CA VAL A 65 7.91 5.59 -3.75
C VAL A 65 8.46 4.47 -2.89
N GLU A 66 7.64 3.92 -2.02
CA GLU A 66 8.02 2.84 -1.09
C GLU A 66 7.04 1.66 -1.16
N ARG A 67 7.54 0.45 -0.94
CA ARG A 67 6.73 -0.77 -0.87
C ARG A 67 6.61 -1.22 0.57
N MET A 68 5.42 -1.07 1.15
CA MET A 68 5.21 -1.28 2.58
C MET A 68 4.17 -2.34 2.86
N TRP A 69 4.34 -3.02 3.99
CA TRP A 69 3.43 -4.04 4.52
C TRP A 69 2.29 -3.39 5.29
N VAL A 70 1.09 -3.93 5.12
CA VAL A 70 -0.16 -3.48 5.73
C VAL A 70 -0.91 -4.69 6.27
N ASN A 71 -1.26 -4.65 7.54
CA ASN A 71 -2.13 -5.64 8.18
C ASN A 71 -3.58 -5.32 7.86
N VAL A 72 -4.29 -6.26 7.24
CA VAL A 72 -5.70 -6.10 6.89
C VAL A 72 -6.53 -6.21 8.17
N THR A 73 -7.33 -5.18 8.45
CA THR A 73 -8.19 -5.12 9.65
C THR A 73 -9.67 -5.36 9.32
N GLY A 74 -10.07 -5.18 8.06
CA GLY A 74 -11.46 -5.35 7.67
C GLY A 74 -11.75 -4.96 6.22
N ARG A 75 -13.04 -4.95 5.87
CA ARG A 75 -13.52 -4.61 4.52
C ARG A 75 -14.95 -4.05 4.58
N ALA A 76 -15.20 -3.03 3.77
CA ALA A 76 -16.53 -2.49 3.49
C ALA A 76 -16.73 -2.40 1.96
N GLY A 77 -17.52 -3.32 1.38
CA GLY A 77 -17.74 -3.35 -0.07
C GLY A 77 -16.45 -3.67 -0.83
N ALA A 78 -15.98 -2.79 -1.72
CA ALA A 78 -14.71 -2.97 -2.44
C ALA A 78 -13.49 -2.42 -1.69
N LEU A 79 -13.72 -1.67 -0.60
CA LEU A 79 -12.68 -0.99 0.15
C LEU A 79 -12.24 -1.83 1.35
N TYR A 80 -10.95 -2.09 1.44
CA TYR A 80 -10.31 -2.72 2.60
C TYR A 80 -9.84 -1.67 3.58
N THR A 81 -9.84 -2.03 4.86
CA THR A 81 -9.16 -1.27 5.91
C THR A 81 -7.95 -2.04 6.37
N GLY A 82 -6.88 -1.33 6.71
CA GLY A 82 -5.68 -1.92 7.27
C GLY A 82 -4.89 -0.95 8.12
N GLU A 83 -3.81 -1.45 8.69
CA GLU A 83 -2.85 -0.69 9.50
C GLU A 83 -1.45 -0.92 8.94
N LEU A 84 -0.70 0.17 8.78
CA LEU A 84 0.69 0.10 8.32
C LEU A 84 1.51 -0.77 9.29
N ASP A 85 2.33 -1.69 8.77
CA ASP A 85 3.09 -2.62 9.60
C ASP A 85 4.54 -2.17 9.81
N ASN A 86 5.13 -1.46 8.85
CA ASN A 86 6.52 -1.01 8.90
C ASN A 86 6.67 0.52 8.77
N GLN A 87 7.79 1.04 9.28
CA GLN A 87 8.16 2.44 9.16
C GLN A 87 8.65 2.73 7.73
N PRO A 88 8.13 3.77 7.03
CA PRO A 88 8.73 4.26 5.79
C PRO A 88 10.12 4.85 6.05
N TYR A 89 11.00 4.76 5.06
CA TYR A 89 12.34 5.33 5.16
C TYR A 89 12.36 6.83 4.85
N CYS A 90 11.40 7.34 4.07
CA CYS A 90 11.43 8.72 3.59
C CYS A 90 10.82 9.75 4.56
N THR A 91 10.08 9.33 5.59
CA THR A 91 9.39 10.24 6.51
C THR A 91 9.14 9.60 7.88
N ASP A 92 9.14 10.43 8.94
CA ASP A 92 8.71 10.06 10.29
C ASP A 92 7.22 10.37 10.55
N GLU A 93 6.51 10.96 9.60
CA GLU A 93 5.10 11.38 9.74
C GLU A 93 4.13 10.19 9.63
N MET A 94 4.50 9.17 8.88
CA MET A 94 3.77 7.91 8.78
C MET A 94 4.42 6.88 9.70
N ASN A 95 3.63 6.19 10.52
CA ASN A 95 4.14 5.29 11.56
C ASN A 95 3.41 3.94 11.55
N PRO A 96 4.03 2.84 11.98
CA PRO A 96 3.35 1.57 12.22
C PRO A 96 2.08 1.74 13.08
N GLY A 97 1.02 1.02 12.74
CA GLY A 97 -0.31 1.17 13.31
C GLY A 97 -1.13 2.30 12.71
N MET A 98 -0.58 3.10 11.78
CA MET A 98 -1.36 4.11 11.06
C MET A 98 -2.46 3.43 10.25
N PRO A 99 -3.75 3.75 10.48
CA PRO A 99 -4.83 3.13 9.74
C PRO A 99 -4.94 3.73 8.34
N LEU A 100 -5.32 2.90 7.37
CA LEU A 100 -5.54 3.31 5.99
C LEU A 100 -6.64 2.49 5.32
N CYS A 101 -7.08 2.98 4.16
CA CYS A 101 -7.96 2.23 3.27
C CYS A 101 -7.24 1.92 1.95
N PHE A 102 -7.55 0.78 1.35
CA PHE A 102 -6.99 0.37 0.06
C PHE A 102 -7.99 -0.50 -0.71
N GLU A 103 -7.73 -0.74 -1.99
CA GLU A 103 -8.54 -1.60 -2.85
C GLU A 103 -7.69 -2.77 -3.34
N ALA A 104 -8.34 -3.81 -3.87
CA ALA A 104 -7.64 -4.98 -4.44
C ALA A 104 -6.56 -4.56 -5.45
N ARG A 105 -6.79 -3.51 -6.26
CA ARG A 105 -5.85 -3.01 -7.28
C ARG A 105 -4.52 -2.46 -6.75
N HIS A 106 -4.44 -2.11 -5.45
CA HIS A 106 -3.20 -1.64 -4.85
C HIS A 106 -2.30 -2.79 -4.33
N VAL A 107 -2.82 -4.02 -4.27
CA VAL A 107 -2.12 -5.16 -3.64
C VAL A 107 -1.10 -5.76 -4.60
N ILE A 108 0.17 -5.68 -4.23
CA ILE A 108 1.31 -6.22 -4.99
C ILE A 108 1.84 -7.53 -4.42
N HIS A 109 1.55 -7.82 -3.16
CA HIS A 109 1.91 -9.09 -2.51
C HIS A 109 0.92 -9.42 -1.38
N ILE A 110 0.65 -10.71 -1.14
CA ILE A 110 -0.09 -11.22 0.01
C ILE A 110 0.87 -12.14 0.74
N TYR A 111 1.21 -11.82 1.99
CA TYR A 111 2.11 -12.64 2.81
C TYR A 111 1.53 -14.04 3.01
N ARG A 112 2.35 -15.08 2.84
CA ARG A 112 2.03 -16.46 3.17
C ARG A 112 3.10 -17.01 4.11
N GLU A 113 2.69 -17.96 4.95
CA GLU A 113 3.62 -18.60 5.88
C GLU A 113 4.75 -19.29 5.08
N GLY A 114 6.00 -18.84 5.29
CA GLY A 114 7.17 -19.28 4.53
C GLY A 114 7.65 -18.31 3.45
N ASP A 115 7.01 -17.15 3.26
CA ASP A 115 7.64 -16.01 2.59
C ASP A 115 8.82 -15.54 3.46
N GLU A 116 10.03 -15.99 3.11
CA GLU A 116 11.26 -15.39 3.61
C GLU A 116 11.35 -13.99 2.98
N ASP A 117 11.40 -12.91 3.79
CA ASP A 117 11.78 -11.57 3.30
C ASP A 117 13.20 -11.68 2.71
N ALA A 118 13.26 -12.02 1.43
CA ALA A 118 14.49 -12.14 0.65
C ALA A 118 15.10 -10.77 0.33
#